data_AF-A0A5S9N7V4-F1
#
_entry.id   AF-A0A5S9N7V4-F1
#
_cell.length_a   1.000
_cell.length_b   1.000
_cell.length_c   1.000
_cell.angle_alpha   90.00
_cell.angle_beta   90.00
_cell.angle_gamma   90.00
#
_symmetry.space_group_name_H-M   'P 1'
#
loop_
_entity.id
_entity.type
_entity.pdbx_description
1 polymer ?
#
loop_
_entity_poly.entity_id
_entity_poly.type
_entity_poly.pdbx_seq_one_letter_code
_entity_poly.pdbx_strand_id
1 'polypeptide(L)'
;MANLSTAAMPQVFTQGEEKKRDISGLSFDVLGEIYEPDVNLATWQRTLSDELQNEAESLLHKRPKFSDRIIVEPRDIEHSLQQSFPQLHDKAHLMADLQLLTTMFSVLFGDSAVGVRLAIIDSPMCPKFHVDHVPCRLITAYTGTGTQWLPHDCADRSKLGRGSHGKSDDESGLYASTDHIQQLLPGDVALLKGEMWAGNEGAGLIHRSPAASSTTPRLLLTLDFVKAQ
;
A
#
# COMPACT_ATOMS: atom_id res chain seq x y z
N MET A 1 28.32 -37.64 42.61
CA MET A 1 28.85 -36.26 42.53
C MET A 1 29.15 -35.98 41.07
N ALA A 2 28.46 -34.99 40.52
CA ALA A 2 28.54 -34.59 39.12
C ALA A 2 29.77 -33.72 38.86
N ASN A 3 30.31 -33.78 37.64
CA ASN A 3 30.76 -32.60 36.90
C ASN A 3 30.97 -32.98 35.42
N LEU A 4 29.93 -32.75 34.62
CA LEU A 4 30.02 -32.62 33.17
C LEU A 4 30.36 -31.16 32.90
N SER A 5 31.55 -30.91 32.33
CA SER A 5 31.93 -29.59 31.82
C SER A 5 31.32 -29.43 30.43
N THR A 6 30.34 -28.55 30.35
CA THR A 6 29.66 -28.12 29.12
C THR A 6 30.62 -27.24 28.32
N ALA A 7 31.14 -27.75 27.20
CA ALA A 7 31.71 -26.92 26.17
C ALA A 7 30.58 -26.12 25.53
N ALA A 8 30.55 -24.81 25.78
CA ALA A 8 29.60 -23.91 25.13
C ALA A 8 29.87 -23.89 23.63
N MET A 9 28.86 -24.28 22.86
CA MET A 9 28.80 -24.12 21.40
C MET A 9 28.95 -22.64 21.04
N PRO A 10 29.59 -22.29 19.91
CA PRO A 10 29.60 -20.90 19.45
C PRO A 10 28.16 -20.45 19.22
N GLN A 11 27.81 -19.30 19.80
CA GLN A 11 26.53 -18.65 19.57
C GLN A 11 26.33 -18.43 18.07
N VAL A 12 25.17 -18.89 17.62
CA VAL A 12 24.58 -18.72 16.30
C VAL A 12 24.78 -17.28 15.83
N PHE A 13 25.33 -17.13 14.62
CA PHE A 13 25.34 -15.86 13.90
C PHE A 13 23.93 -15.26 13.91
N THR A 14 23.77 -14.08 14.50
CA THR A 14 22.61 -13.24 14.25
C THR A 14 22.53 -13.03 12.74
N GLN A 15 21.46 -13.53 12.11
CA GLN A 15 21.10 -13.12 10.76
C GLN A 15 21.16 -11.59 10.75
N GLY A 16 21.98 -11.02 9.86
CA GLY A 16 22.03 -9.57 9.69
C GLY A 16 20.61 -9.07 9.50
N GLU A 17 20.22 -8.02 10.24
CA GLU A 17 18.90 -7.40 10.09
C GLU A 17 18.69 -7.14 8.59
N GLU A 18 17.72 -7.84 7.99
CA GLU A 18 17.45 -7.71 6.57
C GLU A 18 16.95 -6.29 6.32
N LYS A 19 17.84 -5.45 5.80
CA LYS A 19 17.49 -4.09 5.41
C LYS A 19 16.41 -4.15 4.35
N LYS A 20 15.32 -3.41 4.54
CA LYS A 20 14.29 -3.20 3.52
C LYS A 20 14.26 -1.73 3.12
N ARG A 21 14.31 -1.49 1.81
CA ARG A 21 14.36 -0.19 1.16
C ARG A 21 12.99 0.18 0.61
N ASP A 22 12.76 1.48 0.59
CA ASP A 22 11.81 2.16 -0.26
C ASP A 22 12.54 2.81 -1.44
N ILE A 23 12.00 2.64 -2.65
CA ILE A 23 12.55 3.19 -3.89
C ILE A 23 11.51 4.02 -4.62
N SER A 24 11.93 5.11 -5.24
CA SER A 24 11.06 6.03 -5.98
C SER A 24 11.68 6.40 -7.32
N GLY A 25 10.84 6.61 -8.34
CA GLY A 25 11.26 6.97 -9.69
C GLY A 25 10.18 7.74 -10.43
N LEU A 26 10.59 8.55 -11.41
CA LEU A 26 9.69 9.38 -12.23
C LEU A 26 9.02 8.61 -13.38
N SER A 27 9.45 7.37 -13.62
CA SER A 27 8.93 6.50 -14.67
C SER A 27 8.37 5.21 -14.06
N PHE A 28 7.42 4.61 -14.75
CA PHE A 28 6.64 3.48 -14.24
C PHE A 28 7.47 2.20 -14.05
N ASP A 29 8.63 2.09 -14.70
CA ASP A 29 9.54 0.93 -14.60
C ASP A 29 10.04 0.70 -13.16
N VAL A 30 10.09 1.75 -12.33
CA VAL A 30 10.45 1.62 -10.90
C VAL A 30 9.54 0.64 -10.15
N LEU A 31 8.29 0.45 -10.61
CA LEU A 31 7.37 -0.51 -10.00
C LEU A 31 7.87 -1.96 -10.12
N GLY A 32 8.69 -2.27 -11.13
CA GLY A 32 9.33 -3.57 -11.31
C GLY A 32 10.33 -3.92 -10.21
N GLU A 33 10.94 -2.91 -9.58
CA GLU A 33 11.88 -3.07 -8.47
C GLU A 33 11.24 -3.72 -7.23
N ILE A 34 9.90 -3.84 -7.19
CA ILE A 34 9.20 -4.56 -6.12
C ILE A 34 9.66 -6.03 -6.01
N TYR A 35 10.20 -6.60 -7.09
CA TYR A 35 10.73 -7.97 -7.10
C TYR A 35 12.06 -8.12 -6.36
N GLU A 36 12.80 -7.03 -6.14
CA GLU A 36 14.05 -7.09 -5.39
C GLU A 36 13.77 -7.53 -3.94
N PRO A 37 14.51 -8.52 -3.40
CA PRO A 37 14.25 -9.07 -2.05
C PRO A 37 14.33 -8.03 -0.93
N ASP A 38 15.11 -6.96 -1.15
CA ASP A 38 15.30 -5.88 -0.21
C ASP A 38 14.40 -4.67 -0.47
N VAL A 39 13.48 -4.70 -1.44
CA VAL A 39 12.51 -3.61 -1.70
C VAL A 39 11.14 -3.96 -1.12
N ASN A 40 10.61 -3.07 -0.29
CA ASN A 40 9.29 -3.19 0.33
C ASN A 40 8.27 -2.15 -0.15
N LEU A 41 8.77 -1.08 -0.78
CA LEU A 41 7.98 -0.01 -1.35
C LEU A 41 8.63 0.41 -2.65
N ALA A 42 7.88 0.34 -3.74
CA ALA A 42 8.28 0.90 -5.03
C ALA A 42 7.25 1.97 -5.43
N THR A 43 7.71 3.20 -5.65
CA THR A 43 6.85 4.37 -5.90
C THR A 43 7.13 4.99 -7.25
N TRP A 44 6.16 4.95 -8.15
CA TRP A 44 6.13 5.78 -9.34
C TRP A 44 5.57 7.16 -8.99
N GLN A 45 6.46 8.15 -9.00
CA GLN A 45 6.16 9.55 -8.77
C GLN A 45 5.69 10.19 -10.07
N ARG A 46 4.39 10.49 -10.16
CA ARG A 46 3.77 11.04 -11.36
C ARG A 46 2.95 12.28 -11.04
N THR A 47 2.79 13.11 -12.05
CA THR A 47 1.86 14.25 -12.00
C THR A 47 0.57 13.85 -12.70
N LEU A 48 -0.57 14.03 -12.03
CA LEU A 48 -1.88 13.84 -12.66
C LEU A 48 -2.15 14.97 -13.65
N SER A 49 -2.83 14.67 -14.76
CA SER A 49 -3.31 15.73 -15.65
C SER A 49 -4.46 16.50 -14.98
N ASP A 50 -4.67 17.74 -15.42
CA ASP A 50 -5.75 18.58 -14.91
C ASP A 50 -7.11 17.91 -15.11
N GLU A 51 -7.33 17.22 -16.24
CA GLU A 51 -8.57 16.52 -16.53
C GLU A 51 -8.81 15.35 -15.57
N LEU A 52 -7.79 14.54 -15.32
CA LEU A 52 -7.87 13.42 -14.38
C LEU A 52 -8.14 13.92 -12.96
N GLN A 53 -7.44 14.97 -12.53
CA GLN A 53 -7.66 15.58 -11.23
C GLN A 53 -9.09 16.15 -11.10
N ASN A 54 -9.55 16.90 -12.09
CA ASN A 54 -10.90 17.47 -12.12
C ASN A 54 -12.00 16.39 -12.08
N GLU A 55 -11.82 15.28 -12.80
CA GLU A 55 -12.76 14.16 -12.79
C GLU A 55 -12.80 13.43 -11.43
N ALA A 56 -11.64 13.23 -10.81
CA ALA A 56 -11.52 12.66 -9.47
C ALA A 56 -12.18 13.53 -8.40
N GLU A 57 -11.92 14.85 -8.44
CA GLU A 57 -12.57 15.83 -7.57
C GLU A 57 -14.09 15.86 -7.83
N SER A 58 -14.53 15.83 -9.08
CA SER A 58 -15.95 15.79 -9.43
C SER A 58 -16.65 14.55 -8.86
N LEU A 59 -16.03 13.36 -8.94
CA LEU A 59 -16.56 12.14 -8.33
C LEU A 59 -16.68 12.30 -6.81
N LEU A 60 -15.63 12.83 -6.18
CA LEU A 60 -15.57 13.03 -4.75
C LEU A 60 -16.74 13.90 -4.25
N HIS A 61 -16.99 15.03 -4.91
CA HIS A 61 -18.07 15.95 -4.54
C HIS A 61 -19.46 15.40 -4.85
N LYS A 62 -19.64 14.72 -5.98
CA LYS A 62 -20.96 14.21 -6.41
C LYS A 62 -21.37 12.95 -5.64
N ARG A 63 -20.43 12.16 -5.13
CA ARG A 63 -20.72 10.87 -4.49
C ARG A 63 -19.90 10.63 -3.21
N PRO A 64 -19.96 11.49 -2.18
CA PRO A 64 -19.02 11.47 -1.03
C PRO A 64 -18.95 10.16 -0.22
N LYS A 65 -19.87 9.21 -0.42
CA LYS A 65 -19.90 7.89 0.24
C LYS A 65 -19.56 6.73 -0.70
N PHE A 66 -19.05 7.02 -1.89
CA PHE A 66 -18.74 6.02 -2.90
C PHE A 66 -17.63 5.08 -2.41
N SER A 67 -17.86 3.77 -2.42
CA SER A 67 -16.85 2.77 -2.07
C SER A 67 -17.24 1.42 -2.66
N ASP A 68 -16.73 1.13 -3.85
CA ASP A 68 -17.01 -0.11 -4.56
C ASP A 68 -15.76 -0.98 -4.67
N ARG A 69 -15.96 -2.29 -4.59
CA ARG A 69 -14.90 -3.31 -4.76
C ARG A 69 -15.40 -4.38 -5.71
N ILE A 70 -14.57 -4.72 -6.69
CA ILE A 70 -14.84 -5.77 -7.67
C ILE A 70 -13.62 -6.65 -7.86
N ILE A 71 -13.83 -7.77 -8.54
CA ILE A 71 -12.75 -8.60 -9.09
C ILE A 71 -12.83 -8.47 -10.60
N VAL A 72 -11.69 -8.23 -11.25
CA VAL A 72 -11.58 -8.21 -12.70
C VAL A 72 -10.62 -9.28 -13.17
N GLU A 73 -11.00 -9.98 -14.24
CA GLU A 73 -10.15 -10.93 -14.93
C GLU A 73 -9.26 -10.18 -15.95
N PRO A 74 -8.01 -10.61 -16.19
CA PRO A 74 -7.06 -9.90 -17.08
C PRO A 74 -7.61 -9.66 -18.48
N ARG A 75 -8.30 -10.65 -19.03
CA ARG A 75 -8.90 -10.63 -20.38
C ARG A 75 -10.08 -9.66 -20.53
N ASP A 76 -10.69 -9.25 -19.42
CA ASP A 76 -11.95 -8.49 -19.41
C ASP A 76 -11.83 -7.17 -18.62
N ILE A 77 -10.62 -6.66 -18.38
CA ILE A 77 -10.38 -5.48 -17.54
C ILE A 77 -11.23 -4.29 -17.98
N GLU A 78 -11.14 -3.89 -19.25
CA GLU A 78 -11.84 -2.72 -19.79
C GLU A 78 -13.36 -2.84 -19.58
N HIS A 79 -13.94 -3.94 -20.07
CA HIS A 79 -15.38 -4.19 -20.00
C HIS A 79 -15.86 -4.32 -18.55
N SER A 80 -15.13 -5.05 -17.69
CA SER A 80 -15.50 -5.26 -16.29
C SER A 80 -15.50 -3.95 -15.51
N LEU A 81 -14.49 -3.09 -15.73
CA LEU A 81 -14.42 -1.77 -15.10
C LEU A 81 -15.56 -0.86 -15.58
N GLN A 82 -15.84 -0.82 -16.88
CA GLN A 82 -16.93 -0.01 -17.43
C GLN A 82 -18.32 -0.44 -16.92
N GLN A 83 -18.56 -1.75 -16.80
CA GLN A 83 -19.81 -2.27 -16.26
C GLN A 83 -19.95 -2.02 -14.76
N SER A 84 -18.86 -2.19 -14.02
CA SER A 84 -18.88 -2.15 -12.55
C SER A 84 -18.83 -0.74 -11.97
N PHE A 85 -18.32 0.24 -12.73
CA PHE A 85 -18.18 1.62 -12.26
C PHE A 85 -18.95 2.61 -13.17
N PRO A 86 -20.29 2.53 -13.25
CA PRO A 86 -21.09 3.39 -14.13
C PRO A 86 -20.98 4.90 -13.82
N GLN A 87 -20.63 5.26 -12.58
CA GLN A 87 -20.32 6.64 -12.16
C GLN A 87 -19.10 7.26 -12.83
N LEU A 88 -18.30 6.44 -13.50
CA LEU A 88 -17.13 6.88 -14.24
C LEU A 88 -17.43 7.01 -15.75
N HIS A 89 -18.65 6.74 -16.23
CA HIS A 89 -18.99 6.84 -17.65
C HIS A 89 -18.80 8.26 -18.23
N ASP A 90 -18.97 9.29 -17.40
CA ASP A 90 -18.70 10.71 -17.74
C ASP A 90 -17.30 11.17 -17.31
N LYS A 91 -16.40 10.25 -16.94
CA LYS A 91 -15.05 10.51 -16.41
C LYS A 91 -14.02 9.68 -17.15
N ALA A 92 -13.79 10.05 -18.41
CA ALA A 92 -12.98 9.26 -19.34
C ALA A 92 -11.52 9.13 -18.87
N HIS A 93 -10.94 10.17 -18.29
CA HIS A 93 -9.54 10.17 -17.85
C HIS A 93 -9.34 9.32 -16.60
N LEU A 94 -10.27 9.39 -15.64
CA LEU A 94 -10.25 8.55 -14.43
C LEU A 94 -10.51 7.08 -14.77
N MET A 95 -11.43 6.79 -15.70
CA MET A 95 -11.63 5.42 -16.19
C MET A 95 -10.37 4.89 -16.90
N ALA A 96 -9.76 5.68 -17.78
CA ALA A 96 -8.55 5.29 -18.49
C ALA A 96 -7.38 5.02 -17.53
N ASP A 97 -7.21 5.86 -16.50
CA ASP A 97 -6.17 5.64 -15.49
C ASP A 97 -6.43 4.39 -14.65
N LEU A 98 -7.69 4.17 -14.25
CA LEU A 98 -8.09 2.94 -13.54
C LEU A 98 -7.79 1.69 -14.37
N GLN A 99 -8.09 1.72 -15.68
CA GLN A 99 -7.77 0.65 -16.61
C GLN A 99 -6.27 0.43 -16.75
N LEU A 100 -5.49 1.52 -16.89
CA LEU A 100 -4.03 1.46 -17.01
C LEU A 100 -3.41 0.80 -15.77
N LEU A 101 -3.72 1.31 -14.57
CA LEU A 101 -3.13 0.79 -13.33
C LEU A 101 -3.55 -0.65 -13.04
N THR A 102 -4.80 -1.00 -13.34
CA THR A 102 -5.30 -2.38 -13.20
C THR A 102 -4.60 -3.33 -14.16
N THR A 103 -4.38 -2.89 -15.41
CA THR A 103 -3.64 -3.66 -16.42
C THR A 103 -2.19 -3.84 -16.02
N MET A 104 -1.51 -2.76 -15.61
CA MET A 104 -0.13 -2.81 -15.13
C MET A 104 0.04 -3.77 -13.96
N PHE A 105 -0.85 -3.72 -12.97
CA PHE A 105 -0.82 -4.63 -11.83
C PHE A 105 -1.02 -6.09 -12.27
N SER A 106 -2.03 -6.35 -13.10
CA SER A 106 -2.31 -7.70 -13.62
C SER A 106 -1.11 -8.29 -14.36
N VAL A 107 -0.53 -7.53 -15.29
CA VAL A 107 0.64 -7.94 -16.08
C VAL A 107 1.87 -8.12 -15.21
N LEU A 108 2.15 -7.16 -14.31
CA LEU A 108 3.32 -7.21 -13.43
C LEU A 108 3.35 -8.50 -12.61
N PHE A 109 2.19 -9.00 -12.18
CA PHE A 109 2.05 -10.20 -11.36
C PHE A 109 1.57 -11.44 -12.14
N GLY A 110 1.82 -11.48 -13.45
CA GLY A 110 1.68 -12.69 -14.26
C GLY A 110 0.25 -12.95 -14.74
N ASP A 111 -0.42 -11.93 -15.29
CA ASP A 111 -1.79 -11.98 -15.81
C ASP A 111 -2.78 -12.50 -14.75
N SER A 112 -2.68 -11.96 -13.53
CA SER A 112 -3.54 -12.35 -12.41
C SER A 112 -4.86 -11.58 -12.42
N ALA A 113 -5.94 -12.22 -11.96
CA ALA A 113 -7.16 -11.50 -11.60
C ALA A 113 -6.85 -10.46 -10.49
N VAL A 114 -7.51 -9.30 -10.57
CA VAL A 114 -7.21 -8.15 -9.71
C VAL A 114 -8.44 -7.78 -8.89
N GLY A 115 -8.27 -7.67 -7.58
CA GLY A 115 -9.24 -7.05 -6.69
C GLY A 115 -9.11 -5.53 -6.78
N VAL A 116 -10.05 -4.87 -7.46
CA VAL A 116 -10.06 -3.42 -7.66
C VAL A 116 -10.98 -2.80 -6.63
N ARG A 117 -10.49 -1.83 -5.86
CA ARG A 117 -11.34 -1.01 -4.98
C ARG A 117 -11.09 0.47 -5.25
N LEU A 118 -12.16 1.19 -5.59
CA LEU A 118 -12.16 2.64 -5.69
C LEU A 118 -13.12 3.19 -4.64
N ALA A 119 -12.61 4.04 -3.75
CA ALA A 119 -13.38 4.51 -2.60
C ALA A 119 -13.03 5.94 -2.20
N ILE A 120 -14.05 6.67 -1.77
CA ILE A 120 -13.89 7.94 -1.05
C ILE A 120 -13.75 7.61 0.42
N ILE A 121 -12.67 8.11 0.99
CA ILE A 121 -12.31 7.90 2.40
C ILE A 121 -12.47 9.25 3.11
N ASP A 122 -13.48 9.33 4.00
CA ASP A 122 -13.82 10.51 4.81
C ASP A 122 -13.49 10.31 6.31
N SER A 123 -12.99 9.14 6.65
CA SER A 123 -12.56 8.73 7.99
C SER A 123 -11.39 7.74 7.87
N PRO A 124 -10.43 7.74 8.81
CA PRO A 124 -9.27 6.87 8.70
C PRO A 124 -9.69 5.41 8.93
N MET A 125 -9.63 4.57 7.89
CA MET A 125 -9.95 3.14 7.99
C MET A 125 -8.92 2.37 8.84
N CYS A 126 -7.65 2.77 8.77
CA CYS A 126 -6.54 2.19 9.52
C CYS A 126 -5.66 3.33 10.06
N PRO A 127 -6.09 4.01 11.15
CA PRO A 127 -5.39 5.16 11.69
C PRO A 127 -4.06 4.80 12.36
N LYS A 128 -3.88 3.53 12.74
CA LYS A 128 -2.64 3.03 13.32
C LYS A 128 -1.74 2.41 12.25
N PHE A 129 -0.44 2.55 12.44
CA PHE A 129 0.55 1.84 11.65
C PHE A 129 0.36 0.32 11.77
N HIS A 130 0.34 -0.34 10.62
CA HIS A 130 0.15 -1.78 10.50
C HIS A 130 0.89 -2.31 9.27
N VAL A 131 0.91 -3.63 9.15
CA VAL A 131 1.38 -4.35 7.96
C VAL A 131 0.20 -5.10 7.35
N ASP A 132 0.13 -5.12 6.03
CA ASP A 132 -0.91 -5.86 5.32
C ASP A 132 -0.56 -7.35 5.23
N HIS A 133 -1.58 -8.20 5.39
CA HIS A 133 -1.49 -9.63 5.10
C HIS A 133 -1.99 -9.92 3.68
N VAL A 134 -1.24 -9.38 2.70
CA VAL A 134 -1.38 -9.62 1.25
C VAL A 134 0.02 -9.82 0.66
N PRO A 135 0.15 -10.37 -0.57
CA PRO A 135 1.47 -10.46 -1.20
C PRO A 135 1.99 -9.07 -1.55
N CYS A 136 1.23 -8.31 -2.32
CA CYS A 136 1.49 -6.91 -2.59
C CYS A 136 0.18 -6.17 -2.82
N ARG A 137 0.18 -4.87 -2.55
CA ARG A 137 -0.93 -3.95 -2.82
C ARG A 137 -0.44 -2.76 -3.61
N LEU A 138 -1.14 -2.41 -4.68
CA LEU A 138 -1.01 -1.09 -5.30
C LEU A 138 -1.93 -0.11 -4.59
N ILE A 139 -1.44 1.10 -4.33
CA ILE A 139 -2.23 2.19 -3.76
C ILE A 139 -1.91 3.51 -4.46
N THR A 140 -2.95 4.31 -4.73
CA THR A 140 -2.82 5.68 -5.22
C THR A 140 -3.99 6.52 -4.68
N ALA A 141 -3.69 7.74 -4.22
CA ALA A 141 -4.70 8.73 -3.86
C ALA A 141 -4.80 9.73 -5.01
N TYR A 142 -5.94 9.76 -5.70
CA TYR A 142 -6.18 10.74 -6.77
C TYR A 142 -6.40 12.15 -6.24
N THR A 143 -6.93 12.26 -5.02
CA THR A 143 -7.16 13.53 -4.32
C THR A 143 -6.77 13.38 -2.86
N GLY A 144 -6.51 14.50 -2.18
CA GLY A 144 -6.20 14.49 -0.74
C GLY A 144 -4.87 13.82 -0.38
N THR A 145 -4.62 13.63 0.91
CA THR A 145 -3.33 13.12 1.42
C THR A 145 -3.09 11.67 1.00
N GLY A 146 -1.85 11.29 0.68
CA GLY A 146 -1.47 9.92 0.36
C GLY A 146 -1.16 9.07 1.60
N THR A 147 -0.95 7.77 1.40
CA THR A 147 -0.57 6.83 2.48
C THR A 147 0.72 7.25 3.17
N GLN A 148 0.79 7.06 4.48
CA GLN A 148 2.00 7.27 5.26
C GLN A 148 2.71 5.94 5.52
N TRP A 149 4.03 5.93 5.54
CA TRP A 149 4.82 4.75 5.89
C TRP A 149 5.99 5.08 6.81
N LEU A 150 6.53 4.06 7.46
CA LEU A 150 7.77 4.13 8.21
C LEU A 150 8.84 3.32 7.46
N PRO A 151 10.02 3.89 7.18
CA PRO A 151 11.17 3.11 6.71
C PRO A 151 11.48 1.97 7.67
N HIS A 152 11.97 0.84 7.15
CA HIS A 152 12.13 -0.39 7.93
C HIS A 152 13.00 -0.18 9.18
N ASP A 153 14.11 0.53 9.02
CA ASP A 153 15.11 0.76 10.08
C ASP A 153 14.66 1.86 11.08
N CYS A 154 13.55 2.54 10.82
CA CYS A 154 13.02 3.61 11.66
C CYS A 154 11.90 3.15 12.62
N ALA A 155 11.54 1.86 12.58
CA ALA A 155 10.39 1.32 13.31
C ALA A 155 10.74 0.12 14.21
N ASP A 156 10.32 0.17 15.47
CA ASP A 156 10.32 -0.99 16.37
C ASP A 156 9.06 -1.84 16.14
N ARG A 157 9.20 -2.88 15.31
CA ARG A 157 8.13 -3.83 14.98
C ARG A 157 7.52 -4.52 16.20
N SER A 158 8.25 -4.63 17.32
CA SER A 158 7.71 -5.21 18.55
C SER A 158 6.57 -4.38 19.15
N LYS A 159 6.39 -3.13 18.69
CA LYS A 159 5.33 -2.21 19.13
C LYS A 159 4.09 -2.22 18.24
N LEU A 160 4.08 -2.99 17.15
CA LEU A 160 2.90 -3.08 16.28
C LEU A 160 1.76 -3.87 16.95
N GLY A 161 0.52 -3.46 16.65
CA GLY A 161 -0.69 -4.17 17.07
C GLY A 161 -0.75 -4.39 18.59
N ARG A 162 -0.76 -5.67 19.02
CA ARG A 162 -0.80 -6.03 20.46
C ARG A 162 0.46 -5.60 21.21
N GLY A 163 1.59 -5.50 20.51
CA GLY A 163 2.86 -5.06 21.06
C GLY A 163 2.87 -3.59 21.53
N SER A 164 1.88 -2.79 21.09
CA SER A 164 1.73 -1.41 21.55
C SER A 164 1.19 -1.31 22.99
N HIS A 165 0.72 -2.42 23.57
CA HIS A 165 0.05 -2.46 24.89
C HIS A 165 -1.11 -1.46 25.02
N GLY A 166 -1.83 -1.24 23.91
CA GLY A 166 -2.98 -0.32 23.87
C GLY A 166 -2.60 1.16 23.67
N LYS A 167 -1.31 1.50 23.67
CA LYS A 167 -0.84 2.86 23.41
C LYS A 167 -1.08 3.30 21.96
N SER A 168 -1.07 4.61 21.75
CA SER A 168 -1.02 5.23 20.42
C SER A 168 0.34 4.98 19.76
N ASP A 169 0.45 5.19 18.45
CA ASP A 169 1.71 5.00 17.73
C ASP A 169 2.81 5.92 18.30
N ASP A 170 2.46 7.18 18.60
CA ASP A 170 3.34 8.21 19.18
C ASP A 170 3.85 7.86 20.59
N GLU A 171 3.10 7.07 21.37
CA GLU A 171 3.44 6.74 22.76
C GLU A 171 3.99 5.32 22.93
N SER A 172 3.81 4.46 21.93
CA SER A 172 4.18 3.05 21.97
C SER A 172 5.69 2.81 21.90
N GLY A 173 6.43 3.80 21.40
CA GLY A 173 7.83 3.66 21.02
C GLY A 173 8.03 3.00 19.65
N LEU A 174 6.97 2.91 18.83
CA LEU A 174 7.04 2.37 17.48
C LEU A 174 8.07 3.10 16.61
N TYR A 175 8.22 4.41 16.77
CA TYR A 175 9.26 5.22 16.14
C TYR A 175 9.82 6.23 17.14
N ALA A 176 11.04 6.68 16.92
CA ALA A 176 11.72 7.63 17.80
C ALA A 176 11.24 9.08 17.61
N SER A 177 10.86 9.47 16.39
CA SER A 177 10.37 10.81 16.05
C SER A 177 9.32 10.73 14.93
N THR A 178 8.36 11.66 14.94
CA THR A 178 7.40 11.85 13.84
C THR A 178 8.06 12.22 12.51
N ASP A 179 9.29 12.74 12.54
CA ASP A 179 10.06 13.08 11.33
C ASP A 179 10.44 11.85 10.49
N HIS A 180 10.36 10.64 11.07
CA HIS A 180 10.56 9.39 10.34
C HIS A 180 9.36 9.02 9.48
N ILE A 181 8.18 9.61 9.73
CA ILE A 181 6.96 9.31 8.97
C ILE A 181 7.11 9.92 7.58
N GLN A 182 7.12 9.06 6.58
CA GLN A 182 7.09 9.44 5.18
C GLN A 182 5.64 9.45 4.67
N GLN A 183 5.38 10.19 3.59
CA GLN A 183 4.03 10.33 3.03
C GLN A 183 4.06 10.40 1.51
N LEU A 184 3.18 9.61 0.87
CA LEU A 184 2.97 9.67 -0.57
C LEU A 184 2.26 10.97 -0.95
N LEU A 185 2.61 11.52 -2.10
CA LEU A 185 1.91 12.66 -2.67
C LEU A 185 0.64 12.20 -3.41
N PRO A 186 -0.36 13.09 -3.58
CA PRO A 186 -1.48 12.80 -4.46
C PRO A 186 -0.98 12.46 -5.86
N GLY A 187 -1.51 11.39 -6.44
CA GLY A 187 -1.14 10.90 -7.76
C GLY A 187 -0.02 9.86 -7.77
N ASP A 188 0.84 9.80 -6.76
CA ASP A 188 1.86 8.75 -6.64
C ASP A 188 1.20 7.37 -6.72
N VAL A 189 1.85 6.45 -7.42
CA VAL A 189 1.45 5.05 -7.53
C VAL A 189 2.48 4.22 -6.78
N ALA A 190 2.05 3.57 -5.71
CA ALA A 190 2.95 2.80 -4.86
C ALA A 190 2.56 1.33 -4.81
N LEU A 191 3.54 0.44 -4.93
CA LEU A 191 3.43 -0.99 -4.62
C LEU A 191 4.01 -1.26 -3.24
N LEU A 192 3.19 -1.81 -2.36
CA LEU A 192 3.53 -2.11 -0.97
C LEU A 192 3.63 -3.62 -0.80
N LYS A 193 4.83 -4.11 -0.47
CA LYS A 193 5.04 -5.54 -0.18
C LYS A 193 4.47 -5.87 1.19
N GLY A 194 3.60 -6.87 1.25
CA GLY A 194 2.97 -7.32 2.49
C GLY A 194 3.66 -8.55 3.08
N GLU A 195 3.04 -9.08 4.13
CA GLU A 195 3.54 -10.25 4.89
C GLU A 195 3.37 -11.57 4.14
N MET A 196 2.50 -11.64 3.12
CA MET A 196 2.30 -12.87 2.33
C MET A 196 3.16 -12.90 1.06
N TRP A 197 4.08 -11.94 0.88
CA TRP A 197 5.08 -12.05 -0.18
C TRP A 197 6.09 -13.12 0.22
N ALA A 198 6.40 -14.04 -0.70
CA ALA A 198 7.31 -15.15 -0.42
C ALA A 198 8.69 -14.65 0.03
N GLY A 199 9.09 -14.98 1.26
CA GLY A 199 10.35 -14.53 1.85
C GLY A 199 10.30 -13.11 2.45
N ASN A 200 9.11 -12.57 2.73
CA ASN A 200 8.94 -11.27 3.39
C ASN A 200 8.20 -11.37 4.73
N GLU A 201 8.13 -12.57 5.31
CA GLU A 201 7.48 -12.82 6.59
C GLU A 201 8.18 -12.04 7.73
N GLY A 202 7.39 -11.32 8.52
CA GLY A 202 7.85 -10.40 9.55
C GLY A 202 8.34 -9.05 9.03
N ALA A 203 8.39 -8.85 7.71
CA ALA A 203 9.02 -7.70 7.07
C ALA A 203 8.09 -6.85 6.21
N GLY A 204 6.77 -7.06 6.21
CA GLY A 204 5.81 -6.28 5.42
C GLY A 204 5.89 -4.77 5.69
N LEU A 205 5.58 -3.93 4.69
CA LEU A 205 5.70 -2.47 4.84
C LEU A 205 4.76 -1.94 5.93
N ILE A 206 5.35 -1.21 6.89
CA ILE A 206 4.61 -0.55 7.96
C ILE A 206 4.00 0.74 7.40
N HIS A 207 2.69 0.79 7.33
CA HIS A 207 1.97 1.92 6.74
C HIS A 207 0.65 2.21 7.46
N ARG A 208 0.10 3.39 7.20
CA ARG A 208 -1.23 3.80 7.69
C ARG A 208 -1.92 4.74 6.71
N SER A 209 -3.25 4.79 6.84
CA SER A 209 -3.99 5.92 6.28
C SER A 209 -3.70 7.14 7.15
N PRO A 210 -3.25 8.29 6.61
CA PRO A 210 -3.24 9.53 7.39
C PRO A 210 -4.66 9.86 7.87
N ALA A 211 -4.75 10.78 8.83
CA ALA A 211 -6.03 11.30 9.27
C ALA A 211 -6.78 11.91 8.06
N ALA A 212 -7.85 11.25 7.65
CA ALA A 212 -8.88 11.82 6.78
C ALA A 212 -10.00 12.35 7.67
N SER A 213 -10.57 13.49 7.32
CA SER A 213 -11.79 13.99 7.96
C SER A 213 -12.86 14.23 6.91
N SER A 214 -14.10 14.43 7.37
CA SER A 214 -15.20 14.86 6.51
C SER A 214 -14.93 16.18 5.79
N THR A 215 -13.97 16.98 6.26
CA THR A 215 -13.53 18.23 5.63
C THR A 215 -12.39 18.05 4.64
N THR A 216 -11.72 16.90 4.63
CA THR A 216 -10.63 16.55 3.71
C THR A 216 -10.74 15.09 3.23
N PRO A 217 -11.87 14.70 2.59
CA PRO A 217 -12.00 13.37 2.02
C PRO A 217 -11.00 13.17 0.87
N ARG A 218 -10.69 11.91 0.57
CA ARG A 218 -9.82 11.53 -0.55
C ARG A 218 -10.40 10.41 -1.39
N LEU A 219 -10.18 10.46 -2.70
CA LEU A 219 -10.46 9.36 -3.61
C LEU A 219 -9.23 8.45 -3.68
N LEU A 220 -9.39 7.21 -3.22
CA LEU A 220 -8.33 6.21 -3.14
C LEU A 220 -8.64 5.03 -4.06
N LEU A 221 -7.63 4.60 -4.81
CA LEU A 221 -7.61 3.31 -5.49
C LEU A 221 -6.65 2.37 -4.76
N THR A 222 -7.12 1.15 -4.53
CA THR A 222 -6.26 0.03 -4.12
C THR A 222 -6.48 -1.16 -5.04
N LEU A 223 -5.39 -1.82 -5.44
CA LEU A 223 -5.40 -3.08 -6.17
C LEU A 223 -4.76 -4.17 -5.33
N ASP A 224 -5.45 -5.30 -5.20
CA ASP A 224 -5.01 -6.46 -4.43
C ASP A 224 -5.00 -7.72 -5.30
N PHE A 225 -4.20 -8.70 -4.88
CA PHE A 225 -4.39 -10.08 -5.32
C PHE A 225 -5.77 -10.59 -4.89
N VAL A 226 -6.41 -11.36 -5.78
CA VAL A 226 -7.60 -12.13 -5.42
C VAL A 226 -7.13 -13.35 -4.62
N LYS A 227 -7.70 -13.56 -3.43
CA LYS A 227 -7.44 -14.80 -2.69
C LYS A 227 -7.95 -15.98 -3.51
N ALA A 228 -7.11 -16.99 -3.70
CA ALA A 228 -7.61 -18.28 -4.18
C ALA A 228 -8.70 -18.76 -3.21
N GLN A 229 -9.86 -19.12 -3.76
CA GLN A 229 -10.97 -19.70 -3.00
C GLN A 229 -10.65 -21.13 -2.58
#